data_AF-A0A4Y3INV7-F1
#
_entry.id   AF-A0A4Y3INV7-F1
#
_cell.length_a   1.000
_cell.length_b   1.000
_cell.length_c   1.000
_cell.angle_alpha   90.00
_cell.angle_beta   90.00
_cell.angle_gamma   90.00
#
_symmetry.space_group_name_H-M   'P 1'
#
loop_
_entity.id
_entity.type
_entity.pdbx_description
1 polymer ?
#
loop_
_entity_poly.entity_id
_entity_poly.type
_entity_poly.pdbx_seq_one_letter_code
_entity_poly.pdbx_strand_id
1 'polypeptide(L)'
;MSYLLRNIAISTVCCSMVMTVASASSTHNYPVVSIEHGQYKDNNNDTITDEVTGLMWQKGYQVMSYDEAVQYAKSAELGGYNDWRLPNIKELYSLILFTGVDASNRDMYTVPEGSKPFIDTGTFDFAYGTNGKRVIDSQYLSTSIYSGKVMGKDKAVFGVNFADGRIKGYPLVQPRTKQDNQFTVRLVRGNSDYSNNHFIDNNNGTVSDAATQLMWSKQDSQTAMDWSDSKDWIATLNKEEYLGYNDWRLPDIKELQTIVDYSRSPQATDSAAIDSVFSISAIKDEQGNENYPAFWSSTTHQKVGRNSQSQAAYFCFGECLGYMKKPGSSERRLLDVHGAGAQRAEPKAGDAKDYPNGFGPQGDVIRIKNYVRAVRDMP
;
A
#
# COMPACT_ATOMS: atom_id res chain seq x y z
N MET A 1 -44.99 -4.56 76.48
CA MET A 1 -43.81 -4.64 77.36
C MET A 1 -42.57 -4.62 76.47
N SER A 2 -41.85 -3.49 76.49
CA SER A 2 -40.43 -3.28 76.13
C SER A 2 -39.87 -3.65 74.74
N TYR A 3 -39.47 -2.59 74.00
CA TYR A 3 -38.21 -2.33 73.24
C TYR A 3 -37.57 -3.48 72.41
N LEU A 4 -37.07 -3.29 71.18
CA LEU A 4 -36.14 -2.26 70.70
C LEU A 4 -36.20 -2.14 69.15
N LEU A 5 -36.17 -0.89 68.67
CA LEU A 5 -35.75 -0.53 67.31
C LEU A 5 -34.22 -0.55 67.23
N ARG A 6 -33.64 -1.18 66.19
CA ARG A 6 -32.24 -0.99 65.79
C ARG A 6 -32.20 -0.29 64.44
N ASN A 7 -31.81 0.99 64.47
CA ASN A 7 -31.38 1.75 63.29
C ASN A 7 -29.99 1.23 62.87
N ILE A 8 -29.87 0.78 61.62
CA ILE A 8 -28.57 0.58 60.96
C ILE A 8 -28.40 1.73 59.99
N ALA A 9 -27.48 2.63 60.31
CA ALA A 9 -26.99 3.66 59.40
C ALA A 9 -26.06 2.99 58.37
N ILE A 10 -26.49 2.92 57.11
CA ILE A 10 -25.60 2.58 55.99
C ILE A 10 -24.96 3.89 55.54
N SER A 11 -23.69 4.06 55.89
CA SER A 11 -22.83 5.13 55.37
C SER A 11 -22.52 4.83 53.91
N THR A 12 -23.23 5.48 52.99
CA THR A 12 -22.90 5.48 51.56
C THR A 12 -21.63 6.33 51.36
N VAL A 13 -20.47 5.70 51.30
CA VAL A 13 -19.25 6.35 50.81
C VAL A 13 -19.41 6.49 49.30
N CYS A 14 -19.87 7.66 48.87
CA CYS A 14 -19.94 8.04 47.47
C CYS A 14 -18.50 8.26 46.96
N CYS A 15 -17.87 7.19 46.46
CA CYS A 15 -16.59 7.29 45.77
C CYS A 15 -16.85 7.90 44.39
N SER A 16 -16.78 9.22 44.30
CA SER A 16 -16.78 9.94 43.02
C SER A 16 -15.50 9.57 42.27
N MET A 17 -15.55 8.51 41.47
CA MET A 17 -14.56 8.26 40.44
C MET A 17 -14.68 9.40 39.43
N VAL A 18 -13.82 10.41 39.59
CA VAL A 18 -13.51 11.34 38.50
C VAL A 18 -12.78 10.49 37.46
N MET A 19 -13.51 9.97 36.48
CA MET A 19 -12.90 9.53 35.24
C MET A 19 -12.33 10.78 34.58
N THR A 20 -11.05 11.05 34.82
CA THR A 20 -10.27 11.84 33.88
C THR A 20 -10.23 11.03 32.59
N VAL A 21 -11.15 11.34 31.68
CA VAL A 21 -10.99 11.00 30.28
C VAL A 21 -9.79 11.83 29.83
N ALA A 22 -8.62 11.21 29.83
CA ALA A 22 -7.50 11.77 29.10
C ALA A 22 -7.93 11.76 27.63
N SER A 23 -8.36 12.92 27.13
CA SER A 23 -8.45 13.15 25.70
C SER A 23 -7.02 13.13 25.17
N ALA A 24 -6.51 11.93 24.87
CA ALA A 24 -5.40 11.81 23.94
C ALA A 24 -5.98 12.18 22.57
N SER A 25 -6.01 13.49 22.28
CA SER A 25 -6.00 13.96 20.90
C SER A 25 -4.63 13.63 20.35
N SER A 26 -4.37 12.34 20.05
CA SER A 26 -3.25 12.01 19.17
C SER A 26 -3.64 12.49 17.79
N THR A 27 -3.05 13.60 17.37
CA THR A 27 -3.14 14.05 15.98
C THR A 27 -2.43 13.10 15.01
N HIS A 28 -1.74 12.07 15.50
CA HIS A 28 -0.88 11.16 14.75
C HIS A 28 -1.50 9.76 14.62
N ASN A 29 -2.67 9.67 13.97
CA ASN A 29 -3.36 8.39 13.86
C ASN A 29 -2.92 7.56 12.63
N TYR A 30 -2.12 8.14 11.72
CA TYR A 30 -1.55 7.45 10.56
C TYR A 30 -0.04 7.74 10.41
N PRO A 31 0.81 7.25 11.33
CA PRO A 31 2.26 7.43 11.22
C PRO A 31 2.80 6.72 9.98
N VAL A 32 3.65 7.42 9.23
CA VAL A 32 4.40 6.82 8.12
C VAL A 32 5.48 5.93 8.69
N VAL A 33 5.45 4.65 8.30
CA VAL A 33 6.42 3.64 8.76
C VAL A 33 7.67 3.63 7.90
N SER A 34 8.79 3.22 8.50
CA SER A 34 10.09 3.07 7.81
C SER A 34 9.99 2.07 6.65
N ILE A 35 10.72 2.35 5.57
CA ILE A 35 10.90 1.42 4.45
C ILE A 35 11.95 0.33 4.74
N GLU A 36 12.76 0.46 5.79
CA GLU A 36 13.93 -0.42 5.99
C GLU A 36 13.76 -1.43 7.12
N HIS A 37 13.08 -1.02 8.18
CA HIS A 37 12.93 -1.79 9.42
C HIS A 37 11.56 -1.55 10.03
N GLY A 38 10.96 -2.59 10.61
CA GLY A 38 9.80 -2.44 11.49
C GLY A 38 10.22 -2.33 12.96
N GLN A 39 9.31 -1.88 13.81
CA GLN A 39 9.46 -1.93 15.27
C GLN A 39 8.40 -2.87 15.81
N TYR A 40 8.75 -4.16 15.79
CA TYR A 40 7.83 -5.23 16.11
C TYR A 40 8.22 -5.89 17.43
N LYS A 41 7.19 -6.20 18.23
CA LYS A 41 7.32 -6.98 19.46
C LYS A 41 6.55 -8.28 19.32
N ASP A 42 7.26 -9.40 19.36
CA ASP A 42 6.65 -10.72 19.49
C ASP A 42 6.07 -10.88 20.89
N ASN A 43 4.76 -11.12 20.98
CA ASN A 43 4.05 -11.29 22.24
C ASN A 43 4.15 -12.75 22.77
N ASN A 44 4.86 -13.63 22.07
CA ASN A 44 5.06 -15.05 22.39
C ASN A 44 3.74 -15.85 22.52
N ASN A 45 2.74 -15.47 21.74
CA ASN A 45 1.40 -16.07 21.72
C ASN A 45 0.76 -16.03 20.32
N ASP A 46 1.61 -16.17 19.28
CA ASP A 46 1.25 -16.07 17.86
C ASP A 46 0.74 -14.68 17.41
N THR A 47 0.97 -13.65 18.21
CA THR A 47 0.68 -12.25 17.86
C THR A 47 1.93 -11.37 17.91
N ILE A 48 1.97 -10.37 17.03
CA ILE A 48 3.04 -9.39 16.91
C ILE A 48 2.44 -8.00 17.09
N THR A 49 2.99 -7.20 18.00
CA THR A 49 2.62 -5.78 18.14
C THR A 49 3.52 -4.94 17.25
N ASP A 50 2.93 -4.09 16.41
CA ASP A 50 3.62 -3.02 15.70
C ASP A 50 3.58 -1.75 16.55
N GLU A 51 4.74 -1.39 17.10
CA GLU A 51 4.87 -0.30 18.07
C GLU A 51 4.76 1.08 17.42
N VAL A 52 4.88 1.17 16.08
CA VAL A 52 4.72 2.43 15.34
C VAL A 52 3.26 2.66 14.99
N THR A 53 2.59 1.66 14.39
CA THR A 53 1.23 1.83 13.87
C THR A 53 0.16 1.64 14.94
N GLY A 54 0.48 1.02 16.08
CA GLY A 54 -0.49 0.61 17.08
C GLY A 54 -1.38 -0.56 16.62
N LEU A 55 -1.03 -1.20 15.51
CA LEU A 55 -1.66 -2.42 15.03
C LEU A 55 -1.04 -3.64 15.73
N MET A 56 -1.85 -4.69 15.85
CA MET A 56 -1.38 -6.00 16.28
C MET A 56 -1.75 -7.03 15.21
N TRP A 57 -0.79 -7.87 14.88
CA TRP A 57 -0.84 -8.77 13.74
C TRP A 57 -0.80 -10.22 14.20
N GLN A 58 -1.48 -11.09 13.47
CA GLN A 58 -1.21 -12.53 13.52
C GLN A 58 0.23 -12.78 13.03
N LYS A 59 1.02 -13.56 13.77
CA LYS A 59 2.40 -13.91 13.37
C LYS A 59 2.44 -14.81 12.14
N GLY A 60 1.61 -15.86 12.15
CA GLY A 60 1.47 -16.81 11.06
C GLY A 60 0.66 -16.28 9.88
N TYR A 61 0.24 -17.19 9.01
CA TYR A 61 -0.73 -16.94 7.95
C TYR A 61 -1.54 -18.21 7.65
N GLN A 62 -2.62 -18.04 6.90
CA GLN A 62 -3.44 -19.12 6.35
C GLN A 62 -3.57 -18.94 4.83
N VAL A 63 -4.04 -19.97 4.11
CA VAL A 63 -4.33 -19.87 2.67
C VAL A 63 -5.79 -20.22 2.44
N MET A 64 -6.55 -19.27 1.91
CA MET A 64 -7.99 -19.43 1.72
C MET A 64 -8.55 -18.44 0.69
N SER A 65 -9.79 -18.67 0.25
CA SER A 65 -10.54 -17.72 -0.58
C SER A 65 -10.91 -16.45 0.19
N TYR A 66 -11.37 -15.42 -0.53
CA TYR A 66 -11.84 -14.17 0.09
C TYR A 66 -12.98 -14.41 1.09
N ASP A 67 -13.99 -15.18 0.71
CA ASP A 67 -15.16 -15.41 1.57
C ASP A 67 -14.81 -16.24 2.81
N GLU A 68 -13.95 -17.25 2.66
CA GLU A 68 -13.39 -18.00 3.80
C GLU A 68 -12.57 -17.09 4.73
N ALA A 69 -11.79 -16.16 4.18
CA ALA A 69 -11.02 -15.18 4.96
C ALA A 69 -11.90 -14.27 5.80
N VAL A 70 -13.04 -13.85 5.25
CA VAL A 70 -14.04 -13.07 5.99
C VAL A 70 -14.63 -13.88 7.14
N GLN A 71 -14.91 -15.18 6.96
CA GLN A 71 -15.40 -16.03 8.05
C GLN A 71 -14.32 -16.29 9.09
N TYR A 72 -13.10 -16.59 8.65
CA TYR A 72 -11.96 -16.81 9.52
C TYR A 72 -11.71 -15.63 10.45
N ALA A 73 -11.69 -14.40 9.91
CA ALA A 73 -11.51 -13.19 10.70
C ALA A 73 -12.58 -13.04 11.81
N LYS A 74 -13.85 -13.32 11.50
CA LYS A 74 -14.98 -13.19 12.44
C LYS A 74 -14.94 -14.20 13.60
N SER A 75 -14.37 -15.38 13.38
CA SER A 75 -14.33 -16.45 14.38
C SER A 75 -12.96 -16.61 15.03
N ALA A 76 -11.96 -15.83 14.64
CA ALA A 76 -10.60 -16.00 15.12
C ALA A 76 -10.48 -15.61 16.60
N GLU A 77 -9.97 -16.56 17.39
CA GLU A 77 -9.50 -16.32 18.75
C GLU A 77 -8.00 -16.58 18.79
N LEU A 78 -7.20 -15.52 18.87
CA LEU A 78 -5.74 -15.58 18.78
C LEU A 78 -5.11 -14.65 19.82
N GLY A 79 -4.11 -15.15 20.55
CA GLY A 79 -3.41 -14.38 21.58
C GLY A 79 -4.31 -13.89 22.74
N GLY A 80 -5.48 -14.50 22.93
CA GLY A 80 -6.49 -14.08 23.91
C GLY A 80 -7.46 -13.00 23.42
N TYR A 81 -7.48 -12.69 22.12
CA TYR A 81 -8.33 -11.66 21.51
C TYR A 81 -9.29 -12.25 20.47
N ASN A 82 -10.45 -11.63 20.29
CA ASN A 82 -11.54 -12.05 19.41
C ASN A 82 -12.09 -10.94 18.49
N ASP A 83 -11.38 -9.81 18.42
CA ASP A 83 -11.69 -8.62 17.62
C ASP A 83 -10.81 -8.53 16.35
N TRP A 84 -10.41 -9.69 15.82
CA TRP A 84 -9.57 -9.77 14.63
C TRP A 84 -10.34 -9.42 13.35
N ARG A 85 -9.62 -8.83 12.40
CA ARG A 85 -10.14 -8.46 11.09
C ARG A 85 -9.11 -8.70 9.98
N LEU A 86 -9.57 -8.71 8.74
CA LEU A 86 -8.68 -8.60 7.58
C LEU A 86 -8.12 -7.16 7.51
N PRO A 87 -6.85 -6.99 7.12
CA PRO A 87 -6.27 -5.66 6.95
C PRO A 87 -6.80 -5.00 5.67
N ASN A 88 -6.89 -3.67 5.67
CA ASN A 88 -6.96 -2.91 4.43
C ASN A 88 -5.57 -2.85 3.76
N ILE A 89 -5.50 -2.36 2.52
CA ILE A 89 -4.23 -2.37 1.78
C ILE A 89 -3.16 -1.43 2.36
N LYS A 90 -3.55 -0.32 2.99
CA LYS A 90 -2.61 0.62 3.64
C LYS A 90 -2.02 -0.01 4.90
N GLU A 91 -2.82 -0.71 5.69
CA GLU A 91 -2.35 -1.52 6.84
C GLU A 91 -1.43 -2.65 6.39
N LEU A 92 -1.86 -3.47 5.43
CA LEU A 92 -1.04 -4.61 4.99
C LEU A 92 0.28 -4.14 4.37
N TYR A 93 0.26 -3.02 3.66
CA TYR A 93 1.47 -2.42 3.11
C TYR A 93 2.36 -1.82 4.19
N SER A 94 1.88 -1.49 5.39
CA SER A 94 2.77 -1.02 6.47
C SER A 94 3.88 -2.03 6.78
N LEU A 95 3.61 -3.33 6.59
CA LEU A 95 4.58 -4.41 6.80
C LEU A 95 5.68 -4.50 5.72
N ILE A 96 5.54 -3.84 4.56
CA ILE A 96 6.53 -3.98 3.47
C ILE A 96 7.87 -3.32 3.84
N LEU A 97 8.98 -4.03 3.62
CA LEU A 97 10.33 -3.51 3.80
C LEU A 97 11.10 -3.55 2.47
N PHE A 98 11.50 -2.38 1.96
CA PHE A 98 12.28 -2.21 0.73
C PHE A 98 13.77 -2.55 0.87
N THR A 99 14.16 -3.15 2.00
CA THR A 99 15.40 -3.92 2.11
C THR A 99 15.27 -5.35 1.53
N GLY A 100 14.07 -5.74 1.08
CA GLY A 100 13.83 -6.96 0.31
C GLY A 100 14.43 -6.90 -1.12
N VAL A 101 14.52 -8.06 -1.76
CA VAL A 101 15.05 -8.26 -3.11
C VAL A 101 14.07 -9.13 -3.90
N ASP A 102 13.52 -8.56 -4.98
CA ASP A 102 12.48 -9.20 -5.81
C ASP A 102 12.93 -10.57 -6.31
N ALA A 103 12.18 -11.61 -5.92
CA ALA A 103 12.41 -12.98 -6.34
C ALA A 103 11.99 -13.26 -7.80
N SER A 104 11.39 -12.28 -8.49
CA SER A 104 10.98 -12.41 -9.88
C SER A 104 12.20 -12.47 -10.82
N ASN A 105 12.41 -13.60 -11.49
CA ASN A 105 13.40 -13.81 -12.53
C ASN A 105 12.78 -14.51 -13.77
N ARG A 106 13.61 -15.13 -14.62
CA ARG A 106 13.13 -15.96 -15.74
C ARG A 106 12.59 -17.32 -15.30
N ASP A 107 13.18 -17.93 -14.28
CA ASP A 107 12.76 -19.21 -13.70
C ASP A 107 11.80 -18.97 -12.52
N MET A 108 10.52 -18.79 -12.83
CA MET A 108 9.48 -18.46 -11.85
C MET A 108 9.19 -19.57 -10.83
N TYR A 109 9.86 -20.72 -10.85
CA TYR A 109 9.53 -21.88 -10.03
C TYR A 109 10.61 -22.23 -9.00
N THR A 110 11.79 -21.63 -9.11
CA THR A 110 12.90 -21.81 -8.16
C THR A 110 13.23 -20.48 -7.53
N VAL A 111 13.30 -20.40 -6.20
CA VAL A 111 13.69 -19.16 -5.51
C VAL A 111 15.14 -18.84 -5.90
N PRO A 112 15.40 -17.70 -6.58
CA PRO A 112 16.75 -17.37 -7.00
C PRO A 112 17.64 -17.06 -5.80
N GLU A 113 18.92 -17.41 -5.89
CA GLU A 113 19.92 -16.99 -4.91
C GLU A 113 19.95 -15.45 -4.79
N GLY A 114 20.06 -14.97 -3.54
CA GLY A 114 20.02 -13.54 -3.24
C GLY A 114 18.61 -12.93 -3.13
N SER A 115 17.56 -13.71 -3.34
CA SER A 115 16.19 -13.26 -3.03
C SER A 115 16.02 -13.01 -1.54
N LYS A 116 15.30 -11.95 -1.19
CA LYS A 116 14.96 -11.61 0.20
C LYS A 116 13.52 -11.11 0.25
N PRO A 117 12.63 -11.69 1.08
CA PRO A 117 11.27 -11.21 1.20
C PRO A 117 11.23 -9.75 1.65
N PHE A 118 10.21 -9.02 1.20
CA PHE A 118 9.95 -7.63 1.58
C PHE A 118 9.20 -7.54 2.91
N ILE A 119 9.51 -8.42 3.87
CA ILE A 119 8.92 -8.45 5.21
C ILE A 119 9.99 -8.89 6.20
N ASP A 120 9.85 -8.49 7.47
CA ASP A 120 10.72 -8.96 8.55
C ASP A 120 10.44 -10.44 8.88
N THR A 121 11.22 -11.35 8.29
CA THR A 121 11.10 -12.80 8.52
C THR A 121 11.69 -13.27 9.85
N GLY A 122 12.36 -12.40 10.62
CA GLY A 122 12.73 -12.70 12.00
C GLY A 122 11.54 -12.63 12.95
N THR A 123 10.53 -11.83 12.58
CA THR A 123 9.33 -11.59 13.36
C THR A 123 8.11 -12.33 12.80
N PHE A 124 7.96 -12.36 11.48
CA PHE A 124 6.79 -12.89 10.80
C PHE A 124 7.07 -14.16 10.01
N ASP A 125 6.12 -15.10 10.03
CA ASP A 125 6.21 -16.28 9.19
C ASP A 125 6.02 -15.88 7.72
N PHE A 126 6.85 -16.44 6.85
CA PHE A 126 6.78 -16.22 5.42
C PHE A 126 7.27 -17.44 4.65
N ALA A 127 6.64 -17.74 3.52
CA ALA A 127 7.16 -18.65 2.52
C ALA A 127 6.86 -18.13 1.10
N TYR A 128 7.71 -18.51 0.16
CA TYR A 128 7.46 -18.30 -1.28
C TYR A 128 6.46 -19.33 -1.79
N GLY A 129 5.63 -18.95 -2.78
CA GLY A 129 4.67 -19.88 -3.40
C GLY A 129 3.54 -20.35 -2.49
N THR A 130 3.20 -19.61 -1.42
CA THR A 130 2.16 -20.00 -0.45
C THR A 130 0.80 -20.33 -1.05
N ASN A 131 0.37 -19.64 -2.11
CA ASN A 131 -0.96 -19.84 -2.72
C ASN A 131 -0.89 -20.25 -4.21
N GLY A 132 0.24 -20.80 -4.65
CA GLY A 132 0.40 -21.27 -6.04
C GLY A 132 1.72 -21.98 -6.30
N LYS A 133 2.11 -22.08 -7.57
CA LYS A 133 3.29 -22.87 -7.96
C LYS A 133 4.53 -22.02 -8.21
N ARG A 134 4.34 -20.74 -8.52
CA ARG A 134 5.45 -19.81 -8.79
C ARG A 134 5.97 -19.25 -7.47
N VAL A 135 7.23 -18.83 -7.45
CA VAL A 135 7.87 -18.20 -6.27
C VAL A 135 7.10 -16.96 -5.79
N ILE A 136 6.53 -16.21 -6.73
CA ILE A 136 5.71 -15.02 -6.47
C ILE A 136 4.22 -15.33 -6.27
N ASP A 137 3.82 -16.60 -6.23
CA ASP A 137 2.47 -16.97 -5.84
C ASP A 137 2.35 -16.88 -4.31
N SER A 138 2.31 -15.64 -3.81
CA SER A 138 2.20 -15.31 -2.38
C SER A 138 1.41 -14.01 -2.21
N GLN A 139 0.21 -13.99 -2.77
CA GLN A 139 -0.64 -12.79 -2.76
C GLN A 139 -1.34 -12.66 -1.40
N TYR A 140 -0.91 -11.69 -0.59
CA TYR A 140 -1.52 -11.41 0.70
C TYR A 140 -2.80 -10.61 0.53
N LEU A 141 -3.88 -11.10 1.13
CA LEU A 141 -5.21 -10.54 1.01
C LEU A 141 -5.37 -9.25 1.81
N SER A 142 -6.04 -8.26 1.22
CA SER A 142 -6.60 -7.12 1.94
C SER A 142 -8.12 -7.03 1.76
N THR A 143 -8.75 -6.06 2.42
CA THR A 143 -10.17 -5.71 2.21
C THR A 143 -10.39 -4.68 1.10
N SER A 144 -9.33 -4.10 0.52
CA SER A 144 -9.43 -3.01 -0.45
C SER A 144 -9.75 -3.54 -1.85
N ILE A 145 -11.05 -3.66 -2.15
CA ILE A 145 -11.56 -4.02 -3.47
C ILE A 145 -11.23 -2.92 -4.47
N TYR A 146 -10.69 -3.28 -5.63
CA TYR A 146 -10.49 -2.32 -6.72
C TYR A 146 -11.85 -1.85 -7.24
N SER A 147 -12.06 -0.54 -7.29
CA SER A 147 -13.33 0.04 -7.75
C SER A 147 -13.60 -0.20 -9.24
N GLY A 148 -12.55 -0.40 -10.04
CA GLY A 148 -12.62 -0.79 -11.45
C GLY A 148 -12.57 -2.32 -11.68
N LYS A 149 -12.10 -2.71 -12.86
CA LYS A 149 -11.85 -4.10 -13.25
C LYS A 149 -10.46 -4.24 -13.82
N VAL A 150 -9.79 -5.34 -13.48
CA VAL A 150 -8.52 -5.71 -14.13
C VAL A 150 -8.79 -6.65 -15.29
N MET A 151 -7.84 -6.73 -16.22
CA MET A 151 -7.90 -7.62 -17.39
C MET A 151 -9.18 -7.43 -18.22
N GLY A 152 -9.73 -6.21 -18.19
CA GLY A 152 -10.93 -5.78 -18.90
C GLY A 152 -12.28 -6.23 -18.32
N LYS A 153 -12.31 -7.18 -17.38
CA LYS A 153 -13.60 -7.70 -16.86
C LYS A 153 -13.57 -8.26 -15.44
N ASP A 154 -12.40 -8.55 -14.89
CA ASP A 154 -12.28 -9.31 -13.66
C ASP A 154 -12.34 -8.36 -12.46
N LYS A 155 -13.26 -8.64 -11.53
CA LYS A 155 -13.28 -7.96 -10.22
C LYS A 155 -12.02 -8.35 -9.46
N ALA A 156 -11.38 -7.37 -8.83
CA ALA A 156 -10.12 -7.57 -8.16
C ALA A 156 -10.08 -6.97 -6.76
N VAL A 157 -9.19 -7.50 -5.94
CA VAL A 157 -8.81 -6.98 -4.63
C VAL A 157 -7.34 -6.59 -4.68
N PHE A 158 -6.98 -5.45 -4.10
CA PHE A 158 -5.58 -5.12 -3.92
C PHE A 158 -4.97 -6.04 -2.88
N GLY A 159 -3.82 -6.63 -3.20
CA GLY A 159 -3.03 -7.39 -2.25
C GLY A 159 -1.57 -6.96 -2.28
N VAL A 160 -0.86 -7.25 -1.20
CA VAL A 160 0.59 -7.10 -1.12
C VAL A 160 1.24 -8.43 -1.46
N ASN A 161 2.38 -8.40 -2.14
CA ASN A 161 3.17 -9.59 -2.37
C ASN A 161 4.58 -9.41 -1.82
N PHE A 162 4.84 -10.00 -0.65
CA PHE A 162 6.15 -9.89 0.00
C PHE A 162 7.25 -10.68 -0.71
N ALA A 163 6.94 -11.55 -1.68
CA ALA A 163 7.96 -12.21 -2.50
C ALA A 163 8.54 -11.28 -3.57
N ASP A 164 7.73 -10.34 -4.07
CA ASP A 164 8.10 -9.48 -5.20
C ASP A 164 8.00 -7.98 -4.92
N GLY A 165 7.58 -7.59 -3.73
CA GLY A 165 7.65 -6.22 -3.23
C GLY A 165 6.60 -5.26 -3.82
N ARG A 166 5.40 -5.73 -4.18
CA ARG A 166 4.40 -4.93 -4.92
C ARG A 166 2.98 -5.00 -4.38
N ILE A 167 2.19 -3.97 -4.72
CA ILE A 167 0.72 -3.98 -4.65
C ILE A 167 0.15 -4.23 -6.03
N LYS A 168 -0.80 -5.17 -6.14
CA LYS A 168 -1.50 -5.48 -7.40
C LYS A 168 -2.97 -5.77 -7.15
N GLY A 169 -3.82 -5.41 -8.10
CA GLY A 169 -5.18 -5.91 -8.20
C GLY A 169 -5.18 -7.36 -8.65
N TYR A 170 -5.55 -8.25 -7.73
CA TYR A 170 -5.68 -9.67 -7.98
C TYR A 170 -7.14 -10.05 -8.24
N PRO A 171 -7.46 -10.75 -9.33
CA PRO A 171 -8.80 -11.27 -9.56
C PRO A 171 -9.30 -12.09 -8.36
N LEU A 172 -10.53 -11.84 -7.93
CA LEU A 172 -11.20 -12.63 -6.87
C LEU A 172 -11.53 -14.05 -7.34
N VAL A 173 -11.75 -14.21 -8.65
CA VAL A 173 -12.03 -15.48 -9.30
C VAL A 173 -10.98 -15.72 -10.37
N GLN A 174 -10.41 -16.92 -10.40
CA GLN A 174 -9.40 -17.29 -11.37
C GLN A 174 -9.99 -17.27 -12.80
N PRO A 175 -9.44 -16.47 -13.73
CA PRO A 175 -10.06 -16.29 -15.05
C PRO A 175 -10.19 -17.58 -15.87
N ARG A 176 -9.28 -18.55 -15.67
CA ARG A 176 -9.24 -19.83 -16.39
C ARG A 176 -10.15 -20.89 -15.79
N THR A 177 -10.05 -21.14 -14.48
CA THR A 177 -10.75 -22.24 -13.81
C THR A 177 -12.14 -21.85 -13.33
N LYS A 178 -12.43 -20.54 -13.20
CA LYS A 178 -13.66 -19.98 -12.62
C LYS A 178 -13.87 -20.33 -11.14
N GLN A 179 -12.83 -20.86 -10.50
CA GLN A 179 -12.82 -21.09 -9.06
C GLN A 179 -12.38 -19.83 -8.33
N ASP A 180 -12.77 -19.71 -7.07
CA ASP A 180 -12.30 -18.64 -6.20
C ASP A 180 -10.78 -18.64 -6.14
N ASN A 181 -10.21 -17.45 -6.20
CA ASN A 181 -8.79 -17.29 -6.04
C ASN A 181 -8.40 -17.51 -4.57
N GLN A 182 -7.26 -18.16 -4.37
CA GLN A 182 -6.73 -18.43 -3.04
C GLN A 182 -5.71 -17.37 -2.69
N PHE A 183 -5.73 -16.89 -1.45
CA PHE A 183 -4.87 -15.82 -0.96
C PHE A 183 -4.18 -16.25 0.31
N THR A 184 -3.00 -15.68 0.54
CA THR A 184 -2.32 -15.75 1.82
C THR A 184 -2.97 -14.73 2.75
N VAL A 185 -3.40 -15.14 3.94
CA VAL A 185 -4.23 -14.33 4.83
C VAL A 185 -3.52 -14.19 6.17
N ARG A 186 -3.40 -12.95 6.62
CA ARG A 186 -2.92 -12.57 7.95
C ARG A 186 -3.89 -11.58 8.56
N LEU A 187 -4.34 -11.85 9.77
CA LEU A 187 -5.27 -10.99 10.49
C LEU A 187 -4.54 -9.83 11.19
N VAL A 188 -5.28 -8.75 11.38
CA VAL A 188 -4.87 -7.55 12.12
C VAL A 188 -5.95 -7.17 13.13
N ARG A 189 -5.57 -6.44 14.17
CA ARG A 189 -6.44 -5.78 15.14
C ARG A 189 -5.78 -4.51 15.67
N GLY A 190 -6.46 -3.75 16.52
CA GLY A 190 -5.97 -2.47 17.02
C GLY A 190 -6.19 -1.33 16.03
N ASN A 191 -5.50 -0.20 16.27
CA ASN A 191 -5.67 1.12 15.65
C ASN A 191 -6.61 1.15 14.42
N SER A 192 -7.91 1.36 14.66
CA SER A 192 -8.91 1.42 13.60
C SER A 192 -8.83 2.67 12.73
N ASP A 193 -8.08 3.68 13.20
CA ASP A 193 -7.91 4.96 12.51
C ASP A 193 -6.66 4.99 11.64
N TYR A 194 -5.80 3.96 11.71
CA TYR A 194 -4.68 3.82 10.80
C TYR A 194 -5.21 3.87 9.36
N SER A 195 -4.54 4.61 8.49
CA SER A 195 -4.92 4.86 7.08
C SER A 195 -5.96 5.95 6.81
N ASN A 196 -6.51 6.60 7.84
CA ASN A 196 -7.41 7.75 7.67
C ASN A 196 -6.59 9.04 7.59
N ASN A 197 -6.52 9.63 6.38
CA ASN A 197 -5.90 10.93 6.18
C ASN A 197 -6.78 12.07 6.73
N HIS A 198 -6.18 13.21 7.04
CA HIS A 198 -6.87 14.45 7.37
C HIS A 198 -6.27 15.60 6.55
N PHE A 199 -6.67 15.67 5.28
CA PHE A 199 -6.18 16.67 4.35
C PHE A 199 -6.78 18.05 4.60
N ILE A 200 -5.93 19.08 4.56
CA ILE A 200 -6.28 20.49 4.73
C ILE A 200 -5.65 21.24 3.55
N ASP A 201 -6.49 21.85 2.70
CA ASP A 201 -6.03 22.79 1.69
C ASP A 201 -5.63 24.11 2.36
N ASN A 202 -4.36 24.46 2.27
CA ASN A 202 -3.83 25.68 2.88
C ASN A 202 -4.10 26.94 2.04
N ASN A 203 -4.77 26.79 0.88
CA ASN A 203 -5.11 27.88 -0.05
C ASN A 203 -3.89 28.69 -0.55
N ASN A 204 -2.70 28.11 -0.48
CA ASN A 204 -1.43 28.69 -0.91
C ASN A 204 -0.66 27.76 -1.87
N GLY A 205 -1.34 26.75 -2.43
CA GLY A 205 -0.73 25.74 -3.28
C GLY A 205 -0.16 24.52 -2.55
N THR A 206 -0.32 24.42 -1.22
CA THR A 206 0.06 23.23 -0.43
C THR A 206 -1.16 22.56 0.20
N VAL A 207 -1.02 21.26 0.48
CA VAL A 207 -2.02 20.47 1.22
C VAL A 207 -1.32 19.84 2.42
N SER A 208 -1.79 20.12 3.63
CA SER A 208 -1.31 19.46 4.84
C SER A 208 -2.12 18.20 5.12
N ASP A 209 -1.49 17.16 5.64
CA ASP A 209 -2.16 15.98 6.17
C ASP A 209 -1.85 15.85 7.65
N ALA A 210 -2.81 16.24 8.48
CA ALA A 210 -2.62 16.22 9.92
C ALA A 210 -2.46 14.79 10.47
N ALA A 211 -2.93 13.75 9.77
CA ALA A 211 -2.79 12.37 10.26
C ALA A 211 -1.38 11.80 10.11
N THR A 212 -0.68 12.20 9.03
CA THR A 212 0.69 11.75 8.70
C THR A 212 1.76 12.76 9.07
N GLN A 213 1.37 14.01 9.39
CA GLN A 213 2.25 15.16 9.62
C GLN A 213 3.10 15.53 8.39
N LEU A 214 2.59 15.24 7.19
CA LEU A 214 3.21 15.63 5.93
C LEU A 214 2.51 16.84 5.33
N MET A 215 3.26 17.64 4.58
CA MET A 215 2.74 18.68 3.70
C MET A 215 3.18 18.41 2.27
N TRP A 216 2.25 18.52 1.34
CA TRP A 216 2.42 18.18 -0.06
C TRP A 216 2.24 19.41 -0.95
N SER A 217 2.93 19.45 -2.08
CA SER A 217 2.53 20.35 -3.16
C SER A 217 1.14 19.94 -3.66
N LYS A 218 0.23 20.91 -3.85
CA LYS A 218 -1.13 20.65 -4.35
C LYS A 218 -1.14 20.26 -5.84
N GLN A 219 -0.21 20.78 -6.62
CA GLN A 219 0.03 20.39 -8.01
C GLN A 219 1.19 19.38 -8.09
N ASP A 220 1.11 18.45 -9.06
CA ASP A 220 2.23 17.58 -9.43
C ASP A 220 3.26 18.30 -10.32
N SER A 221 4.25 17.58 -10.84
CA SER A 221 5.30 18.13 -11.68
C SER A 221 4.83 18.67 -13.03
N GLN A 222 3.58 18.41 -13.44
CA GLN A 222 2.98 18.76 -14.74
C GLN A 222 3.70 18.25 -16.00
N THR A 223 4.88 17.66 -15.84
CA THR A 223 5.67 17.06 -16.92
C THR A 223 6.29 15.77 -16.40
N ALA A 224 6.34 14.76 -17.27
CA ALA A 224 7.00 13.49 -17.00
C ALA A 224 8.53 13.65 -17.09
N MET A 225 9.24 13.02 -16.16
CA MET A 225 10.69 13.07 -16.04
C MET A 225 11.24 11.71 -15.61
N ASP A 226 12.49 11.43 -15.98
CA ASP A 226 13.12 10.21 -15.47
C ASP A 226 13.46 10.34 -13.98
N TRP A 227 13.94 9.24 -13.39
CA TRP A 227 14.16 9.22 -11.95
C TRP A 227 15.31 10.13 -11.51
N SER A 228 16.32 10.37 -12.36
CA SER A 228 17.40 11.31 -12.03
C SER A 228 16.90 12.74 -12.11
N ASP A 229 16.23 13.09 -13.21
CA ASP A 229 15.64 14.41 -13.44
C ASP A 229 14.64 14.78 -12.33
N SER A 230 13.94 13.80 -11.74
CA SER A 230 13.07 14.03 -10.59
C SER A 230 13.77 14.61 -9.35
N LYS A 231 15.03 14.25 -9.14
CA LYS A 231 15.83 14.78 -8.03
C LYS A 231 16.30 16.20 -8.32
N ASP A 232 16.68 16.45 -9.57
CA ASP A 232 17.09 17.78 -10.01
C ASP A 232 15.90 18.77 -9.99
N TRP A 233 14.70 18.28 -10.29
CA TRP A 233 13.45 19.03 -10.13
C TRP A 233 13.23 19.44 -8.67
N ILE A 234 13.35 18.51 -7.71
CA ILE A 234 13.27 18.81 -6.28
C ILE A 234 14.34 19.82 -5.86
N ALA A 235 15.58 19.66 -6.30
CA ALA A 235 16.66 20.59 -5.99
C ALA A 235 16.37 22.01 -6.53
N THR A 236 15.71 22.10 -7.68
CA THR A 236 15.25 23.37 -8.26
C THR A 236 14.16 24.00 -7.41
N LEU A 237 13.13 23.25 -7.00
CA LEU A 237 12.08 23.75 -6.10
C LEU A 237 12.66 24.35 -4.82
N ASN A 238 13.66 23.68 -4.25
CA ASN A 238 14.30 24.12 -3.01
C ASN A 238 15.13 25.39 -3.20
N LYS A 239 15.86 25.48 -4.31
CA LYS A 239 16.63 26.68 -4.66
C LYS A 239 15.72 27.90 -4.88
N GLU A 240 14.53 27.69 -5.39
CA GLU A 240 13.54 28.73 -5.72
C GLU A 240 12.60 29.06 -4.55
N GLU A 241 12.78 28.42 -3.39
CA GLU A 241 11.87 28.55 -2.24
C GLU A 241 10.40 28.32 -2.65
N TYR A 242 10.16 27.30 -3.48
CA TYR A 242 8.85 27.01 -4.05
C TYR A 242 7.77 26.93 -2.97
N LEU A 243 6.69 27.70 -3.15
CA LEU A 243 5.59 27.86 -2.19
C LEU A 243 6.03 28.34 -0.79
N GLY A 244 7.16 29.03 -0.70
CA GLY A 244 7.73 29.58 0.54
C GLY A 244 8.63 28.60 1.31
N TYR A 245 9.04 27.49 0.69
CA TYR A 245 9.74 26.40 1.36
C TYR A 245 10.93 25.88 0.54
N ASN A 246 11.98 25.40 1.22
CA ASN A 246 13.24 24.97 0.61
C ASN A 246 13.72 23.57 1.06
N ASP A 247 12.84 22.79 1.66
CA ASP A 247 13.04 21.46 2.21
C ASP A 247 12.10 20.41 1.56
N TRP A 248 11.62 20.69 0.36
CA TRP A 248 10.90 19.73 -0.46
C TRP A 248 11.78 18.52 -0.76
N ARG A 249 11.13 17.35 -0.83
CA ARG A 249 11.77 16.09 -1.18
C ARG A 249 10.86 15.26 -2.07
N LEU A 250 11.49 14.33 -2.79
CA LEU A 250 10.79 13.25 -3.47
C LEU A 250 10.27 12.29 -2.38
N PRO A 251 8.96 11.98 -2.32
CA PRO A 251 8.42 11.10 -1.29
C PRO A 251 9.07 9.73 -1.40
N ASP A 252 9.30 9.09 -0.27
CA ASP A 252 9.48 7.64 -0.28
C ASP A 252 8.16 6.95 -0.65
N ILE A 253 8.23 5.65 -0.94
CA ILE A 253 7.07 4.91 -1.43
C ILE A 253 5.98 4.72 -0.36
N LYS A 254 6.32 4.76 0.94
CA LYS A 254 5.32 4.67 2.03
C LYS A 254 4.56 5.96 2.16
N GLU A 255 5.26 7.08 2.10
CA GLU A 255 4.65 8.42 2.06
C GLU A 255 3.76 8.57 0.84
N LEU A 256 4.26 8.16 -0.34
CA LEU A 256 3.49 8.25 -1.57
C LEU A 256 2.21 7.41 -1.52
N GLN A 257 2.21 6.26 -0.83
CA GLN A 257 1.00 5.47 -0.63
C GLN A 257 -0.06 6.23 0.18
N THR A 258 0.34 7.10 1.12
CA THR A 258 -0.62 7.76 2.02
C THR A 258 -1.65 8.58 1.26
N ILE A 259 -1.30 9.15 0.10
CA ILE A 259 -2.19 9.96 -0.74
C ILE A 259 -2.95 9.14 -1.79
N VAL A 260 -2.75 7.82 -1.88
CA VAL A 260 -3.52 6.96 -2.77
C VAL A 260 -4.92 6.75 -2.17
N ASP A 261 -5.95 7.04 -2.97
CA ASP A 261 -7.35 6.77 -2.64
C ASP A 261 -7.85 5.55 -3.43
N TYR A 262 -7.87 4.40 -2.75
CA TYR A 262 -8.27 3.12 -3.32
C TYR A 262 -9.78 3.00 -3.60
N SER A 263 -10.60 3.99 -3.21
CA SER A 263 -12.02 4.05 -3.57
C SER A 263 -12.25 4.66 -4.96
N ARG A 264 -11.23 5.32 -5.53
CA ARG A 264 -11.31 6.08 -6.79
C ARG A 264 -10.52 5.40 -7.91
N SER A 265 -11.01 5.50 -9.12
CA SER A 265 -10.30 5.04 -10.32
C SER A 265 -10.90 5.65 -11.58
N PRO A 266 -10.16 5.68 -12.70
CA PRO A 266 -10.70 6.17 -13.97
C PRO A 266 -11.96 5.42 -14.39
N GLN A 267 -12.01 4.10 -14.17
CA GLN A 267 -13.14 3.26 -14.57
C GLN A 267 -14.39 3.44 -13.71
N ALA A 268 -14.25 3.87 -12.45
CA ALA A 268 -15.36 3.91 -11.49
C ALA A 268 -15.85 5.34 -11.20
N THR A 269 -14.93 6.29 -11.13
CA THR A 269 -15.21 7.66 -10.67
C THR A 269 -14.78 8.72 -11.67
N ASP A 270 -14.31 8.33 -12.86
CA ASP A 270 -13.77 9.25 -13.89
C ASP A 270 -12.71 10.20 -13.30
N SER A 271 -11.88 9.65 -12.40
CA SER A 271 -10.85 10.41 -11.69
C SER A 271 -9.64 9.54 -11.36
N ALA A 272 -8.51 10.17 -11.11
CA ALA A 272 -7.36 9.50 -10.51
C ALA A 272 -7.68 8.89 -9.14
N ALA A 273 -6.87 7.90 -8.73
CA ALA A 273 -6.87 7.28 -7.41
C ALA A 273 -6.21 8.18 -6.35
N ILE A 274 -6.72 9.40 -6.18
CA ILE A 274 -6.25 10.42 -5.21
C ILE A 274 -7.43 11.28 -4.77
N ASP A 275 -7.34 11.83 -3.55
CA ASP A 275 -8.33 12.79 -3.05
C ASP A 275 -8.38 14.04 -3.95
N SER A 276 -9.59 14.57 -4.16
CA SER A 276 -9.87 15.76 -4.99
C SER A 276 -9.28 17.06 -4.45
N VAL A 277 -8.81 17.08 -3.21
CA VAL A 277 -8.00 18.20 -2.69
C VAL A 277 -6.70 18.38 -3.48
N PHE A 278 -6.18 17.33 -4.11
CA PHE A 278 -5.01 17.39 -4.97
C PHE A 278 -5.37 17.65 -6.43
N SER A 279 -4.62 18.55 -7.07
CA SER A 279 -4.62 18.68 -8.53
C SER A 279 -3.68 17.63 -9.12
N ILE A 280 -4.09 16.94 -10.18
CA ILE A 280 -3.28 15.94 -10.87
C ILE A 280 -3.35 16.15 -12.38
N SER A 281 -2.22 15.96 -13.06
CA SER A 281 -2.15 16.05 -14.52
C SER A 281 -2.92 14.91 -15.19
N ALA A 282 -3.56 15.19 -16.33
CA ALA A 282 -4.05 14.17 -17.23
C ALA A 282 -2.96 13.82 -18.26
N ILE A 283 -2.93 12.58 -18.70
CA ILE A 283 -2.00 12.08 -19.73
C ILE A 283 -2.77 11.37 -20.84
N LYS A 284 -2.11 11.23 -21.99
CA LYS A 284 -2.52 10.26 -22.99
C LYS A 284 -1.81 8.93 -22.74
N ASP A 285 -2.57 7.85 -22.64
CA ASP A 285 -2.01 6.50 -22.55
C ASP A 285 -1.39 6.05 -23.88
N GLU A 286 -0.87 4.82 -23.91
CA GLU A 286 -0.19 4.26 -25.08
C GLU A 286 -1.11 4.03 -26.28
N GLN A 287 -2.42 4.22 -26.12
CA GLN A 287 -3.44 4.20 -27.18
C GLN A 287 -4.05 5.58 -27.47
N GLY A 288 -3.61 6.63 -26.77
CA GLY A 288 -4.12 8.00 -26.94
C GLY A 288 -5.39 8.31 -26.13
N ASN A 289 -5.81 7.42 -25.23
CA ASN A 289 -6.95 7.67 -24.35
C ASN A 289 -6.53 8.55 -23.17
N GLU A 290 -7.49 9.30 -22.60
CA GLU A 290 -7.24 10.03 -21.34
C GLU A 290 -6.98 9.06 -20.19
N ASN A 291 -5.96 9.36 -19.39
CA ASN A 291 -5.59 8.61 -18.20
C ASN A 291 -4.83 9.51 -17.22
N TYR A 292 -4.34 8.95 -16.11
CA TYR A 292 -3.55 9.67 -15.11
C TYR A 292 -2.17 9.04 -14.93
N PRO A 293 -1.18 9.85 -14.51
CA PRO A 293 0.20 9.40 -14.46
C PRO A 293 0.48 8.41 -13.33
N ALA A 294 1.66 7.80 -13.42
CA ALA A 294 2.32 7.22 -12.26
C ALA A 294 3.23 8.27 -11.62
N PHE A 295 3.43 8.18 -10.30
CA PHE A 295 4.38 9.04 -9.59
C PHE A 295 5.59 8.27 -9.09
N TRP A 296 6.77 8.82 -9.38
CA TRP A 296 8.01 8.32 -8.81
C TRP A 296 8.03 8.45 -7.28
N SER A 297 8.66 7.49 -6.64
CA SER A 297 9.18 7.62 -5.27
C SER A 297 10.70 7.69 -5.28
N SER A 298 11.29 8.11 -4.17
CA SER A 298 12.74 8.03 -3.92
C SER A 298 13.22 6.60 -3.61
N THR A 299 12.30 5.64 -3.48
CA THR A 299 12.61 4.29 -3.04
C THR A 299 13.11 3.42 -4.19
N THR A 300 14.26 2.78 -3.97
CA THR A 300 14.81 1.78 -4.88
C THR A 300 14.10 0.44 -4.67
N HIS A 301 13.63 -0.17 -5.75
CA HIS A 301 13.12 -1.54 -5.71
C HIS A 301 14.24 -2.49 -6.15
N GLN A 302 14.78 -3.25 -5.20
CA GLN A 302 15.86 -4.18 -5.51
C GLN A 302 15.33 -5.43 -6.22
N LYS A 303 16.13 -5.97 -7.13
CA LYS A 303 15.87 -7.24 -7.83
C LYS A 303 17.08 -8.15 -7.84
N VAL A 304 16.86 -9.45 -7.98
CA VAL A 304 17.95 -10.40 -8.15
C VAL A 304 18.74 -10.17 -9.44
N GLY A 305 20.03 -10.53 -9.38
CA GLY A 305 20.94 -10.48 -10.53
C GLY A 305 21.66 -9.15 -10.73
N ARG A 306 22.17 -8.93 -11.94
CA ARG A 306 22.96 -7.74 -12.28
C ARG A 306 22.07 -6.49 -12.26
N ASN A 307 22.67 -5.36 -11.90
CA ASN A 307 21.99 -4.07 -11.79
C ASN A 307 20.80 -4.14 -10.80
N SER A 308 21.01 -4.77 -9.65
CA SER A 308 19.97 -5.04 -8.65
C SER A 308 19.22 -3.78 -8.19
N GLN A 309 19.88 -2.62 -8.19
CA GLN A 309 19.31 -1.33 -7.77
C GLN A 309 18.84 -0.44 -8.94
N SER A 310 18.69 -1.01 -10.14
CA SER A 310 18.35 -0.26 -11.36
C SER A 310 16.92 0.28 -11.39
N GLN A 311 16.02 -0.17 -10.51
CA GLN A 311 14.61 0.20 -10.54
C GLN A 311 14.22 1.08 -9.36
N ALA A 312 13.27 1.99 -9.59
CA ALA A 312 12.61 2.76 -8.56
C ALA A 312 11.15 2.35 -8.45
N ALA A 313 10.59 2.39 -7.25
CA ALA A 313 9.18 2.11 -7.03
C ALA A 313 8.33 3.35 -7.37
N TYR A 314 7.10 3.09 -7.81
CA TYR A 314 6.11 4.12 -8.14
C TYR A 314 4.69 3.63 -7.86
N PHE A 315 3.75 4.58 -7.70
CA PHE A 315 2.31 4.29 -7.67
C PHE A 315 1.62 4.73 -8.95
N CYS A 316 0.71 3.91 -9.45
CA CYS A 316 -0.21 4.21 -10.56
C CYS A 316 -1.40 5.01 -10.02
N PHE A 317 -1.56 6.30 -10.37
CA PHE A 317 -2.77 7.07 -10.02
C PHE A 317 -3.87 6.95 -11.08
N GLY A 318 -3.51 6.59 -12.31
CA GLY A 318 -4.41 6.13 -13.35
C GLY A 318 -4.44 4.60 -13.46
N GLU A 319 -5.01 4.08 -14.54
CA GLU A 319 -4.98 2.65 -14.83
C GLU A 319 -3.53 2.14 -14.90
N CYS A 320 -3.28 0.95 -14.36
CA CYS A 320 -1.93 0.41 -14.27
C CYS A 320 -1.76 -0.65 -15.37
N LEU A 321 -1.34 -0.16 -16.52
CA LEU A 321 -1.50 -0.81 -17.82
C LEU A 321 -0.43 -1.88 -18.13
N GLY A 322 -0.81 -2.83 -18.98
CA GLY A 322 0.07 -3.87 -19.52
C GLY A 322 -0.42 -4.45 -20.84
N TYR A 323 0.52 -4.87 -21.68
CA TYR A 323 0.30 -5.48 -22.98
C TYR A 323 0.06 -6.99 -22.87
N MET A 324 -1.12 -7.38 -22.42
CA MET A 324 -1.51 -8.77 -22.23
C MET A 324 -1.66 -9.52 -23.56
N LYS A 325 -1.01 -10.68 -23.67
CA LYS A 325 -1.15 -11.57 -24.83
C LYS A 325 -2.52 -12.23 -24.82
N LYS A 326 -3.23 -12.16 -25.95
CA LYS A 326 -4.50 -12.86 -26.12
C LYS A 326 -4.26 -14.38 -26.14
N PRO A 327 -5.06 -15.18 -25.43
CA PRO A 327 -4.90 -16.63 -25.42
C PRO A 327 -4.87 -17.22 -26.84
N GLY A 328 -3.86 -18.03 -27.15
CA GLY A 328 -3.71 -18.67 -28.46
C GLY A 328 -3.30 -17.76 -29.62
N SER A 329 -2.98 -16.48 -29.38
CA SER A 329 -2.60 -15.50 -30.40
C SER A 329 -1.28 -14.82 -30.08
N SER A 330 -0.56 -14.30 -31.09
CA SER A 330 0.56 -13.38 -30.91
C SER A 330 0.13 -11.94 -30.60
N GLU A 331 -1.16 -11.62 -30.82
CA GLU A 331 -1.76 -10.31 -30.55
C GLU A 331 -1.68 -9.96 -29.05
N ARG A 332 -1.29 -8.72 -28.76
CA ARG A 332 -1.32 -8.14 -27.42
C ARG A 332 -2.36 -7.03 -27.35
N ARG A 333 -2.96 -6.87 -26.17
CA ARG A 333 -3.93 -5.82 -25.87
C ARG A 333 -3.45 -5.03 -24.67
N LEU A 334 -3.51 -3.72 -24.77
CA LEU A 334 -3.34 -2.85 -23.62
C LEU A 334 -4.57 -3.00 -22.73
N LEU A 335 -4.35 -3.35 -21.47
CA LEU A 335 -5.39 -3.53 -20.46
C LEU A 335 -4.89 -2.92 -19.15
N ASP A 336 -5.82 -2.48 -18.31
CA ASP A 336 -5.53 -2.29 -16.89
C ASP A 336 -5.28 -3.67 -16.25
N VAL A 337 -4.01 -3.96 -15.93
CA VAL A 337 -3.60 -5.29 -15.46
C VAL A 337 -3.42 -5.35 -13.95
N HIS A 338 -3.25 -4.20 -13.28
CA HIS A 338 -3.05 -4.13 -11.83
C HIS A 338 -4.00 -3.17 -11.10
N GLY A 339 -4.69 -2.25 -11.79
CA GLY A 339 -5.63 -1.30 -11.17
C GLY A 339 -4.99 0.03 -10.73
N ALA A 340 -5.76 1.11 -10.79
CA ALA A 340 -5.37 2.41 -10.23
C ALA A 340 -5.22 2.31 -8.70
N GLY A 341 -4.05 2.69 -8.19
CA GLY A 341 -3.59 2.46 -6.82
C GLY A 341 -2.56 1.33 -6.69
N ALA A 342 -2.24 0.60 -7.77
CA ALA A 342 -1.16 -0.39 -7.74
C ALA A 342 0.22 0.26 -7.59
N GLN A 343 1.12 -0.46 -6.92
CA GLN A 343 2.53 -0.11 -6.77
C GLN A 343 3.38 -1.03 -7.62
N ARG A 344 4.22 -0.43 -8.47
CA ARG A 344 5.13 -1.14 -9.37
C ARG A 344 6.54 -0.61 -9.22
N ALA A 345 7.44 -1.10 -10.06
CA ALA A 345 8.75 -0.50 -10.25
C ALA A 345 9.20 -0.68 -11.70
N GLU A 346 9.97 0.27 -12.18
CA GLU A 346 10.56 0.25 -13.51
C GLU A 346 11.97 0.86 -13.50
N PRO A 347 12.76 0.69 -14.57
CA PRO A 347 14.13 1.22 -14.62
C PRO A 347 14.19 2.73 -14.40
N LYS A 348 15.20 3.18 -13.65
CA LYS A 348 15.44 4.60 -13.33
C LYS A 348 15.85 5.45 -14.54
N ALA A 349 16.35 4.80 -15.59
CA ALA A 349 16.86 5.42 -16.81
C ALA A 349 16.73 4.44 -17.99
N GLY A 350 16.81 4.97 -19.22
CA GLY A 350 16.72 4.20 -20.47
C GLY A 350 15.74 4.82 -21.46
N ASP A 351 15.29 4.04 -22.45
CA ASP A 351 14.24 4.45 -23.39
C ASP A 351 13.04 3.49 -23.26
N ALA A 352 11.83 4.05 -23.15
CA ALA A 352 10.59 3.28 -23.14
C ALA A 352 10.41 2.43 -24.42
N LYS A 353 11.01 2.85 -25.54
CA LYS A 353 10.99 2.11 -26.82
C LYS A 353 11.70 0.75 -26.74
N ASP A 354 12.55 0.53 -25.75
CA ASP A 354 13.18 -0.77 -25.50
C ASP A 354 12.17 -1.79 -24.93
N TYR A 355 10.97 -1.35 -24.55
CA TYR A 355 9.90 -2.15 -23.97
C TYR A 355 8.59 -2.07 -24.79
N PRO A 356 8.62 -2.34 -26.10
CA PRO A 356 7.45 -2.15 -26.98
C PRO A 356 6.27 -3.08 -26.65
N ASN A 357 6.50 -4.11 -25.83
CA ASN A 357 5.51 -5.07 -25.36
C ASN A 357 5.42 -5.09 -23.82
N GLY A 358 5.95 -4.06 -23.17
CA GLY A 358 6.11 -3.99 -21.72
C GLY A 358 7.05 -5.05 -21.16
N PHE A 359 7.01 -5.21 -19.83
CA PHE A 359 7.90 -6.08 -19.08
C PHE A 359 7.16 -7.05 -18.15
N GLY A 360 7.71 -8.25 -17.98
CA GLY A 360 7.13 -9.27 -17.10
C GLY A 360 5.91 -10.01 -17.69
N PRO A 361 5.26 -10.88 -16.90
CA PRO A 361 4.25 -11.81 -17.40
C PRO A 361 2.98 -11.15 -17.97
N GLN A 362 2.58 -10.00 -17.41
CA GLN A 362 1.45 -9.20 -17.88
C GLN A 362 1.84 -8.18 -18.97
N GLY A 363 3.14 -8.05 -19.28
CA GLY A 363 3.64 -7.04 -20.20
C GLY A 363 3.44 -5.62 -19.67
N ASP A 364 3.73 -5.39 -18.40
CA ASP A 364 3.58 -4.08 -17.74
C ASP A 364 4.20 -2.98 -18.58
N VAL A 365 3.46 -1.89 -18.79
CA VAL A 365 3.98 -0.73 -19.50
C VAL A 365 5.19 -0.16 -18.75
N ILE A 366 6.24 0.17 -19.50
CA ILE A 366 7.44 0.84 -18.99
C ILE A 366 7.53 2.21 -19.63
N ARG A 367 7.48 3.28 -18.82
CA ARG A 367 7.49 4.66 -19.34
C ARG A 367 8.85 5.33 -19.22
N ILE A 368 9.67 4.94 -18.23
CA ILE A 368 10.93 5.57 -17.81
C ILE A 368 10.75 7.00 -17.30
N LYS A 369 9.88 7.78 -17.92
CA LYS A 369 9.48 9.11 -17.50
C LYS A 369 8.12 9.04 -16.81
N ASN A 370 8.10 9.35 -15.52
CA ASN A 370 6.90 9.45 -14.70
C ASN A 370 6.80 10.83 -14.09
N TYR A 371 5.66 11.13 -13.47
CA TYR A 371 5.43 12.41 -12.82
C TYR A 371 5.92 12.34 -11.36
N VAL A 372 5.92 13.49 -10.70
CA VAL A 372 6.38 13.61 -9.31
C VAL A 372 5.44 14.53 -8.54
N ARG A 373 5.28 14.30 -7.24
CA ARG A 373 4.70 15.27 -6.31
C ARG A 373 5.68 15.50 -5.18
N ALA A 374 5.94 16.76 -4.85
CA ALA A 374 6.84 17.11 -3.77
C ALA A 374 6.14 16.94 -2.42
N VAL A 375 6.89 16.46 -1.44
CA VAL A 375 6.46 16.35 -0.04
C VAL A 375 7.50 17.01 0.86
N ARG A 376 7.08 17.43 2.05
CA ARG A 376 7.93 17.84 3.16
C ARG A 376 7.24 17.49 4.46
N ASP A 377 7.96 17.60 5.57
CA ASP A 377 7.36 17.47 6.89
C ASP A 377 6.60 18.77 7.23
N MET A 378 5.52 18.65 8.01
CA MET A 378 4.81 19.82 8.53
C MET A 378 5.72 20.61 9.50
N PRO A 379 5.63 21.95 9.52
CA PRO A 379 6.42 22.80 10.43
C PRO A 379 6.16 22.57 11.93
#